data_AF-A0A0F7KF91-F1
#
_entry.id   AF-A0A0F7KF91-F1
#
_cell.length_a   1.000
_cell.length_b   1.000
_cell.length_c   1.000
_cell.angle_alpha   90.00
_cell.angle_beta   90.00
_cell.angle_gamma   90.00
#
_symmetry.space_group_name_H-M   'P 1'
#
loop_
_entity.id
_entity.type
_entity.pdbx_description
1 polymer ?
#
loop_
_entity_poly.entity_id
_entity_poly.type
_entity_poly.pdbx_seq_one_letter_code
_entity_poly.pdbx_strand_id
1 'polypeptide(L)'
;MGIMKDAWDIIKDRAEWKEMQALVKKIPELEQRIAALEARSSNINSEDVCDHCGSSNLRRTGSRPNPTFKSLGVKDAVFLCDDCGKESAFIIEPSK
;
A
#
# COMPACT_ATOMS: atom_id res chain seq x y z
N MET A 1 -6.01 46.10 -27.36
CA MET A 1 -6.04 44.87 -26.54
C MET A 1 -6.25 43.70 -27.48
N GLY A 2 -5.53 42.59 -27.27
CA GLY A 2 -5.48 41.50 -28.25
C GLY A 2 -6.54 40.45 -27.97
N ILE A 3 -7.26 40.04 -29.00
CA ILE A 3 -8.41 39.10 -28.96
C ILE A 3 -8.08 37.81 -28.17
N MET A 4 -6.84 37.31 -28.26
CA MET A 4 -6.41 36.13 -27.49
C MET A 4 -6.36 36.37 -25.98
N LYS A 5 -5.96 37.57 -25.54
CA LYS A 5 -5.90 37.91 -24.12
C LYS A 5 -7.30 38.00 -23.53
N ASP A 6 -8.21 38.63 -24.29
CA ASP A 6 -9.60 38.82 -23.87
C ASP A 6 -10.34 37.47 -23.80
N ALA A 7 -10.09 36.57 -24.77
CA ALA A 7 -10.62 35.20 -24.74
C ALA A 7 -10.07 34.39 -23.55
N TRP A 8 -8.79 34.57 -23.20
CA TRP A 8 -8.16 33.90 -22.06
C TRP A 8 -8.69 34.37 -20.71
N ASP A 9 -8.95 35.67 -20.57
CA ASP A 9 -9.50 36.25 -19.34
C ASP A 9 -10.95 35.80 -19.10
N ILE A 10 -11.75 35.62 -20.15
CA ILE A 10 -13.10 35.03 -20.07
C ILE A 10 -13.06 33.57 -19.58
N ILE A 11 -12.10 32.78 -20.07
CA ILE A 11 -11.96 31.36 -19.69
C ILE A 11 -11.56 31.24 -18.22
N LYS A 12 -10.63 32.09 -17.75
CA LYS A 12 -10.16 32.10 -16.36
C LYS A 12 -11.23 32.46 -15.33
N ASP A 13 -12.19 33.30 -15.72
CA ASP A 13 -13.18 33.78 -14.77
C ASP A 13 -14.33 32.80 -14.53
N ARG A 14 -14.47 31.79 -15.41
CA ARG A 14 -15.44 30.69 -15.22
C ARG A 14 -15.19 29.95 -13.91
N ALA A 15 -16.27 29.66 -13.20
CA ALA A 15 -16.25 28.89 -11.96
C ALA A 15 -15.57 27.52 -12.15
N GLU A 16 -15.88 26.84 -13.25
CA GLU A 16 -15.31 25.54 -13.64
C GLU A 16 -13.78 25.55 -13.70
N TRP A 17 -13.18 26.64 -14.22
CA TRP A 17 -11.74 26.77 -14.32
C TRP A 17 -11.09 26.93 -12.94
N LYS A 18 -11.73 27.69 -12.04
CA LYS A 18 -11.27 27.89 -10.65
C LYS A 18 -11.38 26.59 -9.85
N GLU A 19 -12.46 25.83 -10.03
CA GLU A 19 -12.64 24.51 -9.42
C GLU A 19 -11.59 23.49 -9.91
N MET A 20 -11.35 23.44 -11.22
CA MET A 20 -10.30 22.60 -11.80
C MET A 20 -8.92 22.95 -11.22
N GLN A 21 -8.58 24.24 -11.11
CA GLN A 21 -7.32 24.66 -10.48
C GLN A 21 -7.24 24.24 -9.00
N ALA A 22 -8.35 24.30 -8.26
CA ALA A 22 -8.39 23.86 -6.88
C ALA A 22 -8.18 22.35 -6.75
N LEU A 23 -8.69 21.56 -7.69
CA LEU A 23 -8.46 20.12 -7.76
C LEU A 23 -7.00 19.79 -8.13
N VAL A 24 -6.43 20.49 -9.11
CA VAL A 24 -5.03 20.30 -9.52
C VAL A 24 -4.06 20.56 -8.37
N LYS A 25 -4.35 21.53 -7.49
CA LYS A 25 -3.53 21.79 -6.28
C LYS A 25 -3.48 20.61 -5.31
N LYS A 26 -4.46 19.70 -5.33
CA LYS A 26 -4.51 18.53 -4.44
C LYS A 26 -3.77 17.32 -4.99
N ILE A 27 -3.46 17.30 -6.29
CA ILE A 27 -2.74 16.19 -6.94
C ILE A 27 -1.43 15.84 -6.21
N PRO A 28 -0.50 16.78 -5.92
CA PRO A 28 0.77 16.40 -5.29
C PRO A 28 0.60 15.83 -3.87
N GLU A 29 -0.39 16.32 -3.10
CA GLU A 29 -0.70 15.75 -1.78
C GLU A 29 -1.24 14.33 -1.90
N LEU A 30 -2.12 14.09 -2.86
CA LEU A 30 -2.69 12.77 -3.12
C LEU A 30 -1.63 11.79 -3.62
N GLU A 31 -0.74 12.22 -4.52
CA GLU A 31 0.39 11.41 -4.99
C GLU A 31 1.34 11.04 -3.85
N GLN A 32 1.66 11.98 -2.96
CA GLN A 32 2.48 11.69 -1.78
C GLN A 32 1.80 10.69 -0.84
N ARG A 33 0.48 10.82 -0.64
CA ARG A 33 -0.28 9.87 0.18
C ARG A 33 -0.31 8.48 -0.44
N ILE A 34 -0.46 8.39 -1.76
CA ILE A 34 -0.40 7.12 -2.50
C ILE A 34 0.99 6.51 -2.34
N ALA A 35 2.07 7.25 -2.62
CA ALA A 35 3.43 6.75 -2.48
C ALA A 35 3.74 6.26 -1.05
N ALA A 36 3.27 6.98 -0.02
CA ALA A 36 3.42 6.58 1.37
C ALA A 36 2.62 5.32 1.72
N LEU A 37 1.42 5.15 1.15
CA LEU A 37 0.60 3.94 1.33
C LEU A 37 1.21 2.76 0.57
N GLU A 38 1.64 2.95 -0.67
CA GLU A 38 2.30 1.93 -1.48
C GLU A 38 3.61 1.47 -0.84
N ALA A 39 4.44 2.37 -0.30
CA ALA A 39 5.65 2.00 0.43
C ALA A 39 5.37 1.24 1.74
N ARG A 40 4.21 1.46 2.37
CA ARG A 40 3.77 0.65 3.53
C ARG A 40 3.29 -0.72 3.08
N SER A 41 2.51 -0.77 2.00
CA SER A 41 1.96 -2.01 1.46
C SER A 41 3.02 -2.90 0.79
N SER A 42 4.07 -2.35 0.17
CA SER A 42 5.15 -3.13 -0.44
C SER A 42 5.99 -3.93 0.57
N ASN A 43 5.88 -3.61 1.86
CA ASN A 43 6.48 -4.37 2.95
C ASN A 43 5.53 -5.44 3.52
N ILE A 44 4.28 -5.45 3.07
CA ILE A 44 3.27 -6.46 3.40
C ILE A 44 3.20 -7.37 2.19
N ASN A 45 3.85 -8.53 2.25
CA ASN A 45 3.60 -9.58 1.26
C ASN A 45 2.09 -9.84 1.28
N SER A 46 1.45 -9.64 0.13
CA SER A 46 0.01 -9.44 -0.02
C SER A 46 -0.87 -10.65 0.28
N GLU A 47 -0.34 -11.69 0.93
CA GLU A 47 -1.05 -12.92 1.23
C GLU A 47 -0.94 -13.36 2.69
N ASP A 48 -0.08 -12.72 3.50
CA ASP A 48 0.06 -13.07 4.91
C ASP A 48 -1.03 -12.34 5.71
N VAL A 49 -2.28 -12.80 5.61
CA VAL A 49 -3.37 -12.44 6.55
C VAL A 49 -3.47 -13.51 7.63
N CYS A 50 -3.85 -13.13 8.83
CA CYS A 50 -3.95 -14.09 9.93
C CYS A 50 -4.98 -15.17 9.60
N ASP A 51 -4.55 -16.43 9.56
CA ASP A 51 -5.41 -17.60 9.25
C ASP A 51 -6.57 -17.79 10.25
N HIS A 52 -6.52 -17.09 11.38
CA HIS A 52 -7.50 -17.19 12.45
C HIS A 52 -8.57 -16.10 12.41
N CYS A 53 -8.24 -14.91 11.94
CA CYS A 53 -9.12 -13.74 12.03
C CYS A 53 -9.16 -12.86 10.77
N GLY A 54 -8.30 -13.13 9.78
CA GLY A 54 -8.20 -12.37 8.54
C GLY A 54 -7.52 -10.99 8.68
N SER A 55 -7.00 -10.66 9.85
CA SER A 55 -6.27 -9.40 10.04
C SER A 55 -4.94 -9.39 9.30
N SER A 56 -4.59 -8.23 8.72
CA SER A 56 -3.27 -7.95 8.14
C SER A 56 -2.25 -7.45 9.17
N ASN A 57 -2.64 -7.25 10.44
CA ASN A 57 -1.74 -6.85 11.53
C ASN A 57 -0.98 -8.06 12.07
N LEU A 58 0.02 -8.49 11.30
CA LEU A 58 0.90 -9.61 11.62
C LEU A 58 2.34 -9.13 11.85
N ARG A 59 2.90 -9.47 13.01
CA ARG A 59 4.28 -9.17 13.36
C ARG A 59 5.12 -10.42 13.31
N ARG A 60 6.17 -10.43 12.49
CA ARG A 60 7.08 -11.57 12.39
C ARG A 60 7.82 -11.79 13.72
N THR A 61 7.69 -12.97 14.28
CA THR A 61 8.35 -13.37 15.54
C THR A 61 9.54 -14.30 15.31
N GLY A 62 9.64 -14.92 14.13
CA GLY A 62 10.80 -15.73 13.79
C GLY A 62 10.66 -16.54 12.51
N SER A 63 11.41 -17.63 12.47
CA SER A 63 11.32 -18.64 11.42
C SER A 63 11.55 -20.03 12.00
N ARG A 64 10.83 -21.03 11.53
CA ARG A 64 10.98 -22.43 11.93
C ARG A 64 11.12 -23.34 10.71
N PRO A 65 11.78 -24.51 10.81
CA PRO A 65 11.82 -25.46 9.71
C PRO A 65 10.39 -25.94 9.37
N ASN A 66 10.06 -26.00 8.08
CA ASN A 66 8.74 -26.47 7.65
C ASN A 66 8.57 -27.96 8.02
N PRO A 67 7.47 -28.37 8.66
CA PRO A 67 7.30 -29.75 9.13
C PRO A 67 7.33 -30.79 8.01
N THR A 68 6.84 -30.43 6.82
CA THR A 68 6.74 -31.29 5.65
C THR A 68 8.00 -31.25 4.79
N PHE A 69 8.58 -30.05 4.59
CA PHE A 69 9.68 -29.81 3.66
C PHE A 69 11.02 -29.48 4.34
N LYS A 70 11.18 -29.74 5.65
CA LYS A 70 12.45 -29.51 6.38
C LYS A 70 13.66 -30.17 5.71
N SER A 71 13.48 -31.34 5.08
CA SER A 71 14.55 -32.07 4.38
C SER A 71 15.04 -31.35 3.13
N LEU A 72 14.23 -30.46 2.56
CA LEU A 72 14.56 -29.61 1.42
C LEU A 72 15.09 -28.22 1.85
N GLY A 73 15.27 -27.99 3.16
CA GLY A 73 15.77 -26.70 3.68
C GLY A 73 14.73 -25.58 3.75
N VAL A 74 13.45 -25.88 3.48
CA VAL A 74 12.35 -24.91 3.52
C VAL A 74 12.05 -24.47 4.95
N LYS A 75 11.85 -23.17 5.15
CA LYS A 75 11.52 -22.56 6.45
C LYS A 75 10.21 -21.79 6.35
N ASP A 76 9.41 -21.89 7.40
CA ASP A 76 8.21 -21.08 7.59
C ASP A 76 8.60 -19.81 8.37
N ALA A 77 8.13 -18.65 7.92
CA ALA A 77 8.10 -17.46 8.75
C ALA A 77 6.97 -17.60 9.76
N VAL A 78 7.27 -17.36 11.03
CA VAL A 78 6.25 -17.33 12.09
C VAL A 78 5.88 -15.88 12.37
N PHE A 79 4.58 -15.62 12.39
CA PHE A 79 3.98 -14.32 12.63
C PHE A 79 3.01 -14.41 13.81
N LEU A 80 3.01 -13.40 14.67
CA LEU A 80 2.03 -13.19 15.72
C LEU A 80 1.05 -12.12 15.26
N CYS A 81 -0.24 -12.41 15.30
CA CYS A 81 -1.27 -11.41 15.01
C CYS A 81 -1.46 -10.50 16.22
N ASP A 82 -1.34 -9.20 16.03
CA ASP A 82 -1.50 -8.23 17.13
C ASP A 82 -2.98 -8.03 17.51
N ASP A 83 -3.93 -8.37 16.63
CA ASP A 83 -5.37 -8.23 16.91
C ASP A 83 -5.95 -9.43 17.68
N CYS A 84 -5.58 -10.66 17.31
CA CYS A 84 -6.12 -11.87 17.96
C CYS A 84 -5.11 -12.60 18.86
N GLY A 85 -3.84 -12.19 18.85
CA GLY A 85 -2.78 -12.79 19.66
C GLY A 85 -2.36 -14.20 19.24
N LYS A 86 -2.85 -14.71 18.10
CA LYS A 86 -2.54 -16.06 17.61
C LYS A 86 -1.39 -16.04 16.62
N GLU A 87 -0.71 -17.17 16.52
CA GLU A 87 0.39 -17.35 15.58
C GLU A 87 -0.10 -17.94 14.24
N SER A 88 0.43 -17.39 13.16
CA SER A 88 0.31 -17.90 11.79
C SER A 88 1.71 -18.19 11.23
N ALA A 89 1.81 -19.17 10.34
CA ALA A 89 3.08 -19.57 9.76
C ALA A 89 2.95 -19.73 8.25
N PHE A 90 3.76 -18.98 7.49
CA PHE A 90 3.73 -18.97 6.03
C PHE A 90 5.05 -19.45 5.47
N ILE A 91 5.00 -20.21 4.38
CA ILE A 91 6.19 -20.69 3.70
C ILE A 91 6.89 -19.50 3.06
N ILE A 92 8.15 -19.26 3.41
CA ILE A 92 8.96 -18.27 2.70
C ILE A 92 9.54 -18.96 1.48
N GLU A 93 9.01 -18.68 0.30
CA GLU A 93 9.72 -19.06 -0.92
C GLU A 93 11.03 -18.25 -0.97
N PRO A 94 12.21 -18.90 -1.06
CA PRO A 94 13.44 -18.17 -1.29
C PRO A 94 13.33 -17.50 -2.66
N SER A 95 13.34 -16.17 -2.67
CA SER A 95 13.31 -15.37 -3.90
C SER A 95 14.37 -15.88 -4.89
N LYS A 96 13.93 -16.13 -6.13
CA LYS A 96 14.76 -16.55 -7.25
C LYS A 96 15.87 -15.55 -7.57
#